data_AF-A0AA97EM96-F1
#
_entry.id   AF-A0AA97EM96-F1
#
_cell.length_a   1.000
_cell.length_b   1.000
_cell.length_c   1.000
_cell.angle_alpha   90.00
_cell.angle_beta   90.00
_cell.angle_gamma   90.00
#
_symmetry.space_group_name_H-M   'P 1'
#
loop_
_entity.id
_entity.type
_entity.pdbx_description
1 polymer ?
#
loop_
_entity_poly.entity_id
_entity_poly.type
_entity_poly.pdbx_seq_one_letter_code
_entity_poly.pdbx_strand_id
1 'polypeptide(L)'
;MNRKSLIWIVSIWVVLTLVNYYLVPYFIVALEWLILSLVLLIWSIGQIVKLIKERKNLSRQRIASVLVISSLFLLTFFRQPVNQIIEKADWYIFFNKRTEVVEQVKNGELEPNVSWNGWVCELPYEFPVISNGGNDIGISKNDSTNEVTVTFWVFRNFFSSPSTHFVYTNRPEDIKHYNELSERHPDDNWKIEENWYRTFHE
;
A
#
# COMPACT_ATOMS: atom_id res chain seq x y z
N MET A 1 -15.96 17.17 22.07
CA MET A 1 -14.48 17.10 22.13
C MET A 1 -13.92 18.45 21.76
N ASN A 2 -12.76 18.83 22.31
CA ASN A 2 -12.13 20.09 21.91
C ASN A 2 -11.38 19.92 20.57
N ARG A 3 -11.00 21.04 19.93
CA ARG A 3 -10.34 21.04 18.63
C ARG A 3 -8.97 20.32 18.66
N LYS A 4 -8.19 20.51 19.73
CA LYS A 4 -6.87 19.90 19.88
C LYS A 4 -6.96 18.37 19.88
N SER A 5 -7.95 17.80 20.59
CA SER A 5 -8.19 16.35 20.61
C SER A 5 -8.53 15.82 19.23
N LEU A 6 -9.36 16.52 18.44
CA LEU A 6 -9.68 16.09 17.08
C LEU A 6 -8.46 16.08 16.17
N ILE A 7 -7.61 17.11 16.26
CA ILE A 7 -6.36 17.16 15.50
C ILE A 7 -5.46 15.97 15.86
N TRP A 8 -5.28 15.70 17.15
CA TRP A 8 -4.49 14.56 17.62
C TRP A 8 -5.02 13.22 17.12
N ILE A 9 -6.33 13.00 17.15
CA ILE A 9 -6.95 11.76 16.66
C ILE A 9 -6.68 11.57 15.17
N VAL A 10 -6.85 12.63 14.37
CA VAL A 10 -6.58 12.57 12.93
C VAL A 10 -5.10 12.32 12.68
N SER A 11 -4.20 13.00 13.38
CA SER A 11 -2.75 12.80 13.24
C SER A 11 -2.34 11.37 13.59
N ILE A 12 -2.85 10.81 14.69
CA ILE A 12 -2.59 9.41 15.07
C ILE A 12 -3.12 8.46 14.01
N TRP A 13 -4.33 8.69 13.49
CA TRP A 13 -4.92 7.86 12.44
C TRP A 13 -4.08 7.88 11.15
N VAL A 14 -3.59 9.06 10.75
CA VAL A 14 -2.70 9.18 9.58
C VAL A 14 -1.40 8.41 9.78
N VAL A 15 -0.73 8.61 10.92
CA VAL A 15 0.52 7.90 11.24
C VAL A 15 0.30 6.39 11.27
N LEU A 16 -0.77 5.94 11.92
CA LEU A 16 -1.13 4.52 11.98
C LEU A 16 -1.38 3.94 10.60
N THR A 17 -2.10 4.68 9.73
CA THR A 17 -2.37 4.27 8.35
C THR A 17 -1.09 4.08 7.56
N LEU A 18 -0.12 5.01 7.68
CA LEU A 18 1.17 4.92 7.01
C LEU A 18 2.02 3.76 7.56
N VAL A 19 2.11 3.62 8.89
CA VAL A 19 2.81 2.49 9.53
C VAL A 19 2.24 1.16 9.06
N ASN A 20 0.91 1.03 9.00
CA ASN A 20 0.23 -0.17 8.53
C ASN A 20 0.43 -0.45 7.04
N TYR A 21 0.69 0.58 6.25
CA TYR A 21 0.95 0.43 4.83
C TYR A 21 2.35 -0.14 4.59
N TYR A 22 3.37 0.41 5.26
CA TYR A 22 4.78 0.08 4.98
C TYR A 22 5.35 -1.05 5.84
N LEU A 23 4.96 -1.14 7.11
CA LEU A 23 5.74 -1.88 8.11
C LEU A 23 5.01 -3.09 8.69
N VAL A 24 3.67 -3.06 8.73
CA VAL A 24 2.91 -4.06 9.47
C VAL A 24 2.56 -5.24 8.56
N PRO A 25 2.85 -6.49 8.99
CA PRO A 25 2.43 -7.68 8.27
C PRO A 25 0.92 -7.74 8.04
N TYR A 26 0.50 -8.18 6.84
CA TYR A 26 -0.90 -8.10 6.41
C TYR A 26 -1.91 -8.76 7.37
N PHE A 27 -1.62 -9.93 7.95
CA PHE A 27 -2.56 -10.58 8.87
C PHE A 27 -2.83 -9.74 10.13
N ILE A 28 -1.82 -9.00 10.62
CA ILE A 28 -1.98 -8.06 11.74
C ILE A 28 -2.82 -6.87 11.29
N VAL A 29 -2.54 -6.35 10.10
CA VAL A 29 -3.29 -5.25 9.50
C VAL A 29 -4.78 -5.58 9.37
N ALA A 30 -5.13 -6.80 8.98
CA ALA A 30 -6.53 -7.24 8.86
C ALA A 30 -7.24 -7.26 10.22
N LEU A 31 -6.60 -7.81 11.26
CA LEU A 31 -7.15 -7.84 12.62
C LEU A 31 -7.29 -6.43 13.20
N GLU A 32 -6.27 -5.60 13.03
CA GLU A 32 -6.28 -4.21 13.47
C GLU A 32 -7.38 -3.42 12.76
N TRP A 33 -7.53 -3.60 11.44
CA TRP A 33 -8.58 -2.96 10.65
C TRP A 33 -9.97 -3.28 11.18
N LEU A 34 -10.26 -4.54 11.53
CA LEU A 34 -11.54 -4.95 12.10
C LEU A 34 -11.78 -4.29 13.47
N ILE A 35 -10.79 -4.32 14.35
CA ILE A 35 -10.87 -3.73 15.70
C ILE A 35 -11.08 -2.21 15.59
N LEU A 36 -10.25 -1.53 14.81
CA LEU A 36 -10.29 -0.07 14.65
C LEU A 36 -11.61 0.38 14.00
N SER A 37 -12.08 -0.35 12.99
CA SER A 37 -13.39 -0.10 12.36
C SER A 37 -14.52 -0.21 13.37
N LEU A 38 -14.52 -1.25 14.22
CA LEU A 38 -15.54 -1.42 15.26
C LEU A 38 -15.49 -0.31 16.31
N VAL A 39 -14.30 0.06 16.79
CA VAL A 39 -14.11 1.15 17.75
C VAL A 39 -14.62 2.48 17.17
N LEU A 40 -14.24 2.80 15.93
CA LEU A 40 -14.69 4.03 15.25
C LEU A 40 -16.19 4.01 14.95
N LEU A 41 -16.77 2.86 14.65
CA LEU A 41 -18.22 2.71 14.46
C LEU A 41 -18.98 3.02 15.75
N ILE A 42 -18.61 2.38 16.86
CA ILE A 42 -19.22 2.61 18.18
C ILE A 42 -19.08 4.08 18.57
N TRP A 43 -17.90 4.65 18.33
CA TRP A 43 -17.65 6.06 18.64
C TRP A 43 -18.49 7.00 17.77
N SER A 44 -18.59 6.72 16.46
CA SER A 44 -19.40 7.47 15.50
C SER A 44 -20.87 7.46 15.92
N ILE A 45 -21.44 6.29 16.23
CA ILE A 45 -22.81 6.15 16.75
C ILE A 45 -22.98 6.97 18.04
N GLY A 46 -22.03 6.88 18.97
CA GLY A 46 -22.06 7.65 20.20
C GLY A 46 -22.06 9.17 19.97
N GLN A 47 -21.28 9.66 19.00
CA GLN A 47 -21.29 11.09 18.63
C GLN A 47 -22.62 11.51 18.00
N ILE A 48 -23.18 10.69 17.12
CA ILE A 48 -24.49 10.94 16.48
C ILE A 48 -25.61 10.98 17.53
N VAL A 49 -25.65 10.01 18.44
CA VAL A 49 -26.65 9.99 19.54
C VAL A 49 -26.54 11.24 20.39
N LYS A 50 -25.32 11.67 20.74
CA LYS A 50 -25.13 12.90 21.51
C LYS A 50 -25.54 14.15 20.71
N LEU A 51 -25.26 14.21 19.41
CA LEU A 51 -25.70 15.29 18.53
C LEU A 51 -27.24 15.42 18.54
N ILE A 52 -27.96 14.31 18.42
CA ILE A 52 -29.44 14.27 18.43
C ILE A 52 -30.00 14.74 19.78
N LYS A 53 -29.36 14.34 20.89
CA LYS A 53 -29.75 14.77 22.25
C LYS A 53 -29.54 16.26 22.46
N GLU A 54 -28.43 16.81 21.95
CA GLU A 54 -28.05 18.22 22.11
C GLU A 54 -28.62 19.14 21.00
N ARG A 55 -29.55 18.65 20.17
CA ARG A 55 -30.03 19.34 18.96
C ARG A 55 -30.52 20.78 19.16
N LYS A 56 -31.01 21.12 20.35
CA LYS A 56 -31.52 22.46 20.68
C LYS A 56 -30.40 23.48 20.95
N ASN A 57 -29.21 23.03 21.35
CA ASN A 57 -28.05 23.86 21.70
C ASN A 57 -26.80 23.37 20.95
N LEU A 58 -26.89 23.34 19.62
CA LEU A 58 -25.87 22.73 18.78
C LEU A 58 -24.65 23.66 18.62
N SER A 59 -23.48 23.21 19.07
CA SER A 59 -22.23 23.94 18.81
C SER A 59 -21.58 23.48 17.50
N ARG A 60 -20.90 24.39 16.79
CA ARG A 60 -20.09 24.06 15.60
C ARG A 60 -19.08 22.95 15.89
N GLN A 61 -18.50 22.98 17.09
CA GLN A 61 -17.54 21.97 17.55
C GLN A 61 -18.17 20.58 17.68
N ARG A 62 -19.45 20.49 18.03
CA ARG A 62 -20.17 19.21 18.09
C ARG A 62 -20.36 18.62 16.69
N ILE A 63 -20.80 19.43 15.72
CA ILE A 63 -20.92 19.00 14.32
C ILE A 63 -19.57 18.51 13.81
N ALA A 64 -18.51 19.30 14.02
CA ALA A 64 -17.16 18.92 13.60
C ALA A 64 -16.71 17.60 14.21
N SER A 65 -17.03 17.34 15.49
CA SER A 65 -16.69 16.06 16.14
C SER A 65 -17.38 14.88 15.48
N VAL A 66 -18.68 15.02 15.13
CA VAL A 66 -19.42 13.95 14.42
C VAL A 66 -18.83 13.73 13.05
N LEU A 67 -18.67 14.79 12.25
CA LEU A 67 -18.13 14.69 10.90
C LEU A 67 -16.76 14.03 10.88
N VAL A 68 -15.83 14.48 11.73
CA VAL A 68 -14.47 13.91 11.78
C VAL A 68 -14.50 12.42 12.14
N ILE A 69 -15.19 12.04 13.22
CA ILE A 69 -15.20 10.63 13.66
C ILE A 69 -15.92 9.74 12.64
N SER A 70 -17.04 10.20 12.05
CA SER A 70 -17.74 9.46 11.01
C SER A 70 -16.91 9.34 9.73
N SER A 71 -16.18 10.38 9.33
CA SER A 71 -15.24 10.33 8.20
C SER A 71 -14.10 9.35 8.46
N LEU A 72 -13.50 9.37 9.66
CA LEU A 72 -12.46 8.41 10.02
C LEU A 72 -12.98 6.98 10.00
N PHE A 73 -14.20 6.73 10.49
CA PHE A 73 -14.84 5.42 10.38
C PHE A 73 -14.96 4.99 8.91
N LEU A 74 -15.52 5.85 8.04
CA LEU A 74 -15.72 5.52 6.63
C LEU A 74 -14.39 5.30 5.90
N LEU A 75 -13.38 6.13 6.14
CA LEU A 75 -12.05 6.00 5.53
C LEU A 75 -11.31 4.75 6.04
N THR A 76 -11.53 4.36 7.29
CA THR A 76 -10.96 3.11 7.85
C THR A 76 -11.68 1.90 7.25
N PHE A 77 -13.00 1.92 7.23
CA PHE A 77 -13.82 0.80 6.77
C PHE A 77 -13.65 0.58 5.25
N PHE A 78 -13.75 1.65 4.46
CA PHE A 78 -13.47 1.67 3.03
C PHE A 78 -12.03 2.11 2.77
N ARG A 79 -11.07 1.23 3.10
CA ARG A 79 -9.64 1.57 3.05
C ARG A 79 -9.08 1.76 1.63
N GLN A 80 -9.70 1.15 0.60
CA GLN A 80 -9.16 1.12 -0.76
C GLN A 80 -8.76 2.49 -1.33
N PRO A 81 -9.59 3.56 -1.26
CA PRO A 81 -9.21 4.87 -1.76
C PRO A 81 -8.00 5.47 -1.03
N VAL A 82 -7.89 5.23 0.28
CA VAL A 82 -6.75 5.71 1.08
C VAL A 82 -5.47 4.99 0.66
N ASN A 83 -5.52 3.67 0.51
CA ASN A 83 -4.38 2.89 0.03
C ASN A 83 -3.96 3.30 -1.39
N GLN A 84 -4.90 3.56 -2.29
CA GLN A 84 -4.59 4.03 -3.66
C GLN A 84 -3.92 5.42 -3.67
N ILE A 85 -4.31 6.32 -2.76
CA ILE A 85 -3.63 7.62 -2.61
C ILE A 85 -2.20 7.42 -2.14
N ILE A 86 -1.99 6.54 -1.14
CA ILE A 86 -0.66 6.24 -0.63
C ILE A 86 0.20 5.57 -1.71
N GLU A 87 -0.33 4.58 -2.43
CA GLU A 87 0.33 3.88 -3.55
C GLU A 87 0.80 4.85 -4.63
N LYS A 88 -0.05 5.82 -5.02
CA LYS A 88 0.35 6.84 -5.99
C LYS A 88 1.48 7.72 -5.47
N ALA A 89 1.38 8.19 -4.22
CA ALA A 89 2.44 9.02 -3.63
C ALA A 89 3.76 8.23 -3.50
N ASP A 90 3.67 6.98 -3.04
CA ASP A 90 4.76 6.04 -2.90
C ASP A 90 5.50 5.83 -4.23
N TRP A 91 4.76 5.60 -5.31
CA TRP A 91 5.33 5.50 -6.66
C TRP A 91 6.22 6.71 -6.96
N TYR A 92 5.68 7.92 -6.87
CA TYR A 92 6.41 9.13 -7.22
C TYR A 92 7.61 9.40 -6.30
N ILE A 93 7.48 9.11 -5.00
CA ILE A 93 8.55 9.35 -4.01
C ILE A 93 9.72 8.40 -4.23
N PHE A 94 9.45 7.11 -4.48
CA PHE A 94 10.47 6.07 -4.53
C PHE A 94 10.87 5.61 -5.93
N PHE A 95 10.27 6.17 -6.99
CA PHE A 95 10.57 5.80 -8.38
C PHE A 95 12.08 5.75 -8.70
N ASN A 96 12.82 6.81 -8.35
CA ASN A 96 14.25 6.89 -8.62
C ASN A 96 15.03 5.80 -7.88
N LYS A 97 14.62 5.47 -6.65
CA LYS A 97 15.27 4.41 -5.86
C LYS A 97 14.95 3.01 -6.39
N ARG A 98 13.72 2.77 -6.86
CA ARG A 98 13.38 1.52 -7.55
C ARG A 98 14.15 1.35 -8.85
N THR A 99 14.34 2.44 -9.60
CA THR A 99 15.14 2.44 -10.83
C THR A 99 16.60 2.13 -10.53
N GLU A 100 17.19 2.72 -9.48
CA GLU A 100 18.54 2.38 -9.01
C GLU A 100 18.67 0.89 -8.68
N VAL A 101 17.70 0.32 -7.97
CA VAL A 101 17.67 -1.12 -7.67
C VAL A 101 17.58 -1.96 -8.94
N VAL A 102 16.75 -1.58 -9.91
CA VAL A 102 16.66 -2.26 -11.21
C VAL A 102 18.01 -2.30 -11.91
N GLU A 103 18.75 -1.18 -11.93
CA GLU A 103 20.09 -1.14 -12.53
C GLU A 103 21.10 -2.01 -11.76
N GLN A 104 21.06 -2.01 -10.42
CA GLN A 104 21.90 -2.92 -9.61
C GLN A 104 21.59 -4.39 -9.89
N VAL A 105 20.31 -4.75 -10.12
CA VAL A 105 19.93 -6.11 -10.52
C VAL A 105 20.48 -6.46 -11.90
N LYS A 106 20.39 -5.56 -12.89
CA LYS A 106 20.95 -5.75 -14.24
C LYS A 106 22.47 -5.90 -14.23
N ASN A 107 23.16 -5.18 -13.36
CA ASN A 107 24.61 -5.24 -13.20
C ASN A 107 25.09 -6.49 -12.45
N GLY A 108 24.18 -7.28 -11.88
CA GLY A 108 24.52 -8.44 -11.05
C GLY A 108 24.96 -8.08 -9.62
N GLU A 109 24.78 -6.82 -9.21
CA GLU A 109 25.08 -6.36 -7.84
C GLU A 109 24.02 -6.87 -6.84
N LEU A 110 22.77 -7.02 -7.31
CA LEU A 110 21.67 -7.62 -6.56
C LEU A 110 21.21 -8.93 -7.21
N GLU A 111 21.15 -9.97 -6.39
CA GLU A 111 20.74 -11.33 -6.75
C GLU A 111 19.87 -11.94 -5.65
N PRO A 112 19.05 -12.96 -5.96
CA PRO A 112 18.34 -13.71 -4.94
C PRO A 112 19.30 -14.21 -3.85
N ASN A 113 19.02 -13.81 -2.60
CA ASN A 113 19.95 -13.98 -1.47
C ASN A 113 19.32 -14.70 -0.28
N VAL A 114 18.10 -15.23 -0.43
CA VAL A 114 17.42 -16.00 0.62
C VAL A 114 17.46 -17.50 0.33
N SER A 115 17.57 -18.32 1.37
CA SER A 115 17.71 -19.78 1.26
C SER A 115 16.39 -20.51 0.93
N TRP A 116 15.26 -19.90 1.24
CA TRP A 116 13.93 -20.52 1.13
C TRP A 116 13.26 -20.27 -0.24
N ASN A 117 13.84 -19.41 -1.08
CA ASN A 117 13.23 -19.02 -2.35
C ASN A 117 14.27 -18.49 -3.35
N GLY A 118 14.34 -19.10 -4.53
CA GLY A 118 15.33 -18.78 -5.57
C GLY A 118 15.07 -17.52 -6.40
N TRP A 119 13.99 -16.76 -6.17
CA TRP A 119 13.70 -15.51 -6.87
C TRP A 119 13.67 -14.28 -5.94
N VAL A 120 13.77 -14.47 -4.62
CA VAL A 120 13.63 -13.39 -3.65
C VAL A 120 15.00 -12.83 -3.26
N CYS A 121 15.11 -11.51 -3.29
CA CYS A 121 16.26 -10.75 -2.80
C CYS A 121 15.81 -9.81 -1.68
N GLU A 122 16.32 -10.01 -0.47
CA GLU A 122 16.18 -9.07 0.64
C GLU A 122 17.10 -7.88 0.39
N LEU A 123 16.52 -6.68 0.25
CA LEU A 123 17.31 -5.47 0.05
C LEU A 123 18.09 -5.10 1.32
N PRO A 124 19.32 -4.54 1.18
CA PRO A 124 20.08 -4.04 2.31
C PRO A 124 19.32 -3.00 3.14
N TYR A 125 19.62 -2.93 4.45
CA TYR A 125 18.93 -2.05 5.40
C TYR A 125 19.11 -0.55 5.08
N GLU A 126 20.15 -0.18 4.33
CA GLU A 126 20.40 1.20 3.91
C GLU A 126 19.34 1.73 2.93
N PHE A 127 18.58 0.84 2.27
CA PHE A 127 17.49 1.25 1.39
C PHE A 127 16.27 1.71 2.20
N PRO A 128 15.58 2.79 1.81
CA PRO A 128 14.25 3.04 2.31
C PRO A 128 13.33 1.85 1.96
N VAL A 129 12.22 1.71 2.70
CA VAL A 129 11.20 0.70 2.37
C VAL A 129 10.56 1.09 1.03
N ILE A 130 11.01 0.45 -0.05
CA ILE A 130 10.53 0.64 -1.42
C ILE A 130 9.72 -0.56 -1.93
N SER A 131 9.69 -1.63 -1.13
CA SER A 131 8.89 -2.82 -1.32
C SER A 131 8.31 -3.28 0.02
N ASN A 132 6.99 -3.41 0.10
CA ASN A 132 6.29 -3.70 1.34
C ASN A 132 6.43 -5.18 1.74
N GLY A 133 6.48 -5.40 3.05
CA GLY A 133 6.55 -6.75 3.62
C GLY A 133 7.97 -7.33 3.68
N GLY A 134 8.94 -6.53 4.15
CA GLY A 134 10.33 -6.96 4.40
C GLY A 134 11.38 -6.16 3.64
N ASN A 135 10.96 -5.29 2.70
CA ASN A 135 11.84 -4.70 1.68
C ASN A 135 12.44 -5.73 0.71
N ASP A 136 11.83 -6.92 0.65
CA ASP A 136 12.15 -7.95 -0.32
C ASP A 136 11.79 -7.47 -1.72
N ILE A 137 12.53 -7.87 -2.73
CA ILE A 137 12.14 -7.77 -4.13
C ILE A 137 12.17 -9.14 -4.79
N GLY A 138 11.38 -9.27 -5.84
CA GLY A 138 11.42 -10.39 -6.74
C GLY A 138 12.36 -10.15 -7.92
N ILE A 139 13.18 -11.13 -8.27
CA ILE A 139 14.10 -11.06 -9.40
C ILE A 139 13.94 -12.32 -10.24
N SER A 140 13.63 -12.13 -11.53
CA SER A 140 13.64 -13.18 -12.54
C SER A 140 14.58 -12.75 -13.67
N LYS A 141 15.69 -13.47 -13.86
CA LYS A 141 16.70 -13.17 -14.89
C LYS A 141 16.72 -14.25 -15.97
N ASN A 142 17.05 -13.85 -17.19
CA ASN A 142 17.50 -14.73 -18.25
C ASN A 142 19.00 -14.50 -18.47
N ASP A 143 19.81 -15.46 -18.00
CA ASP A 143 21.28 -15.36 -17.99
C ASP A 143 21.89 -15.25 -19.39
N SER A 144 21.15 -15.59 -20.44
CA SER A 144 21.63 -15.55 -21.83
C SER A 144 21.44 -14.20 -22.52
N THR A 145 20.52 -13.35 -22.03
CA THR A 145 20.04 -12.16 -22.76
C THR A 145 20.06 -10.86 -21.93
N ASN A 146 20.59 -10.88 -20.69
CA ASN A 146 20.55 -9.76 -19.73
C ASN A 146 19.13 -9.18 -19.50
N GLU A 147 18.17 -10.05 -19.68
CA GLU A 147 16.73 -9.82 -19.59
C GLU A 147 16.31 -10.05 -18.13
N VAL A 148 15.65 -9.09 -17.53
CA VAL A 148 15.28 -9.09 -16.12
C VAL A 148 13.84 -8.60 -15.91
N THR A 149 13.18 -9.23 -14.95
CA THR A 149 11.92 -8.76 -14.37
C THR A 149 12.15 -8.56 -12.88
N VAL A 150 11.87 -7.35 -12.40
CA VAL A 150 12.04 -6.95 -11.00
C VAL A 150 10.68 -6.57 -10.42
N THR A 151 10.30 -7.23 -9.34
CA THR A 151 8.98 -7.10 -8.71
C THR A 151 9.12 -6.48 -7.34
N PHE A 152 8.44 -5.35 -7.12
CA PHE A 152 8.34 -4.67 -5.83
C PHE A 152 6.93 -4.89 -5.29
N TRP A 153 6.80 -5.43 -4.08
CA TRP A 153 5.50 -5.57 -3.44
C TRP A 153 4.99 -4.20 -3.01
N VAL A 154 3.78 -3.85 -3.44
CA VAL A 154 3.00 -2.73 -2.92
C VAL A 154 2.08 -3.24 -1.82
N PHE A 155 1.53 -4.43 -2.04
CA PHE A 155 0.72 -5.12 -1.06
C PHE A 155 1.03 -6.62 -1.15
N ARG A 156 1.70 -7.14 -0.12
CA ARG A 156 2.09 -8.55 -0.04
C ARG A 156 1.05 -9.33 0.74
N ASN A 157 0.23 -10.07 0.01
CA ASN A 157 -0.80 -10.91 0.60
C ASN A 157 -0.20 -12.25 1.06
N PHE A 158 -0.94 -12.99 1.90
CA PHE A 158 -0.52 -14.31 2.36
C PHE A 158 -1.13 -15.42 1.47
N PHE A 159 -0.44 -16.56 1.40
CA PHE A 159 -0.82 -17.72 0.59
C PHE A 159 -0.91 -17.39 -0.91
N SER A 160 -1.81 -18.06 -1.63
CA SER A 160 -2.10 -17.80 -3.04
C SER A 160 -3.04 -16.62 -3.25
N SER A 161 -3.14 -15.68 -2.30
CA SER A 161 -4.04 -14.54 -2.46
C SER A 161 -3.38 -13.48 -3.35
N PRO A 162 -4.15 -12.78 -4.19
CA PRO A 162 -3.62 -11.74 -5.06
C PRO A 162 -2.84 -10.68 -4.29
N SER A 163 -1.68 -10.31 -4.83
CA SER A 163 -0.82 -9.25 -4.32
C SER A 163 -0.79 -8.10 -5.31
N THR A 164 -0.46 -6.90 -4.83
CA THR A 164 -0.23 -5.74 -5.71
C THR A 164 1.26 -5.53 -5.85
N HIS A 165 1.72 -5.28 -7.08
CA HIS A 165 3.12 -5.06 -7.37
C HIS A 165 3.34 -3.85 -8.26
N PHE A 166 4.53 -3.26 -8.11
CA PHE A 166 5.17 -2.53 -9.19
C PHE A 166 6.18 -3.47 -9.85
N VAL A 167 6.10 -3.59 -11.16
CA VAL A 167 6.94 -4.51 -11.93
C VAL A 167 7.71 -3.73 -12.98
N TYR A 168 9.03 -3.88 -12.96
CA TYR A 168 9.87 -3.52 -14.08
C TYR A 168 10.17 -4.77 -14.91
N THR A 169 10.11 -4.66 -16.24
CA THR A 169 10.62 -5.73 -17.10
C THR A 169 11.15 -5.20 -18.43
N ASN A 170 12.30 -5.71 -18.88
CA ASN A 170 12.79 -5.52 -20.25
C ASN A 170 12.64 -6.79 -21.11
N ARG A 171 11.90 -7.79 -20.62
CA ARG A 171 11.68 -9.07 -21.31
C ARG A 171 10.52 -8.94 -22.31
N PRO A 172 10.73 -9.17 -23.62
CA PRO A 172 9.67 -9.00 -24.62
C PRO A 172 8.39 -9.79 -24.32
N GLU A 173 8.53 -11.02 -23.81
CA GLU A 173 7.42 -11.89 -23.44
C GLU A 173 6.63 -11.37 -22.24
N ASP A 174 7.31 -10.84 -21.22
CA ASP A 174 6.66 -10.30 -20.02
C ASP A 174 6.01 -8.93 -20.32
N ILE A 175 6.68 -8.10 -21.14
CA ILE A 175 6.09 -6.85 -21.66
C ILE A 175 4.77 -7.15 -22.37
N LYS A 176 4.76 -8.16 -23.26
CA LYS A 176 3.54 -8.57 -23.95
C LYS A 176 2.48 -9.04 -22.95
N HIS A 177 2.87 -9.89 -22.00
CA HIS A 177 1.97 -10.40 -20.96
C HIS A 177 1.31 -9.26 -20.16
N TYR A 178 2.09 -8.29 -19.66
CA TYR A 178 1.57 -7.20 -18.84
C TYR A 178 0.75 -6.18 -19.63
N ASN A 179 1.07 -5.95 -20.90
CA ASN A 179 0.20 -5.16 -21.78
C ASN A 179 -1.17 -5.85 -21.95
N GLU A 180 -1.19 -7.14 -22.26
CA GLU A 180 -2.44 -7.92 -22.37
C GLU A 180 -3.21 -8.00 -21.05
N LEU A 181 -2.51 -8.04 -19.91
CA LEU A 181 -3.13 -8.01 -18.59
C LEU A 181 -3.79 -6.66 -18.31
N SER A 182 -3.11 -5.56 -18.66
CA SER A 182 -3.62 -4.20 -18.51
C SER A 182 -4.85 -3.94 -19.40
N GLU A 183 -4.88 -4.51 -20.61
CA GLU A 183 -6.04 -4.41 -21.51
C GLU A 183 -7.24 -5.21 -21.02
N ARG A 184 -7.00 -6.42 -20.46
CA ARG A 184 -8.08 -7.29 -19.97
C ARG A 184 -8.68 -6.82 -18.65
N HIS A 185 -7.85 -6.28 -17.76
CA HIS A 185 -8.23 -5.88 -16.40
C HIS A 185 -7.72 -4.47 -16.04
N PRO A 186 -8.17 -3.41 -16.74
CA PRO A 186 -7.61 -2.06 -16.62
C PRO A 186 -7.84 -1.40 -15.25
N ASP A 187 -8.86 -1.82 -14.50
CA ASP A 187 -9.13 -1.29 -13.15
C ASP A 187 -8.09 -1.77 -12.13
N ASP A 188 -7.48 -2.93 -12.39
CA ASP A 188 -6.54 -3.62 -11.50
C ASP A 188 -5.11 -3.66 -12.05
N ASN A 189 -4.91 -3.40 -13.33
CA ASN A 189 -3.61 -3.54 -13.98
C ASN A 189 -3.43 -2.41 -15.00
N TRP A 190 -2.32 -1.71 -14.93
CA TRP A 190 -2.02 -0.66 -15.90
C TRP A 190 -0.52 -0.46 -16.08
N LYS A 191 -0.14 -0.01 -17.27
CA LYS A 191 1.20 0.50 -17.53
C LYS A 191 1.37 1.85 -16.82
N ILE A 192 2.46 1.99 -16.07
CA ILE A 192 2.79 3.23 -15.35
C ILE A 192 3.70 4.11 -16.21
N GLU A 193 4.80 3.54 -16.69
CA GLU A 193 5.84 4.19 -17.50
C GLU A 193 6.41 3.17 -18.51
N GLU A 194 7.40 3.57 -19.31
CA GLU A 194 8.14 2.61 -20.15
C GLU A 194 8.71 1.47 -19.30
N ASN A 195 8.38 0.22 -19.66
CA ASN A 195 8.82 -1.00 -18.97
C ASN A 195 8.33 -1.14 -17.51
N TRP A 196 7.46 -0.25 -17.03
CA TRP A 196 6.92 -0.27 -15.67
C TRP A 196 5.42 -0.50 -15.65
N TYR A 197 4.98 -1.42 -14.80
CA TYR A 197 3.61 -1.86 -14.68
C TYR A 197 3.16 -1.88 -13.22
N ARG A 198 1.89 -1.53 -12.99
CA ARG A 198 1.18 -1.84 -11.75
C ARG A 198 0.35 -3.09 -12.02
N THR A 199 0.55 -4.12 -11.23
CA THR A 199 -0.19 -5.37 -11.38
C THR A 199 -0.91 -5.76 -10.10
N PHE A 200 -2.01 -6.49 -10.27
CA PHE A 200 -2.73 -7.16 -9.20
C PHE A 200 -3.13 -8.55 -9.68
N HIS A 201 -2.38 -9.55 -9.23
CA HIS A 201 -2.59 -10.96 -9.57
C HIS A 201 -1.99 -11.88 -8.49
N GLU A 202 -2.29 -13.18 -8.59
CA GLU A 202 -1.68 -14.25 -7.77
C GLU A 202 -0.23 -14.51 -8.16
#